data_AF-A0A438GJF3-F1
#
_entry.id   AF-A0A438GJF3-F1
#
_cell.length_a   1.000
_cell.length_b   1.000
_cell.length_c   1.000
_cell.angle_alpha   90.00
_cell.angle_beta   90.00
_cell.angle_gamma   90.00
#
_symmetry.space_group_name_H-M   'P 1'
#
loop_
_entity.id
_entity.type
_entity.pdbx_description
1 polymer ?
#
loop_
_entity_poly.entity_id
_entity_poly.type
_entity_poly.pdbx_seq_one_letter_code
_entity_poly.pdbx_strand_id
1 'polypeptide(L)'
;MVRFPGERNKASRLSSFMRRFLEIIEELELRDLPLQGGLFTRRGGLNNQSQSRLDRFLVYKGWECHFNGAIQCLLLRPVSDHFPIVLDSGGLSWGGFNIRGSYSFILIEKLKALKANLKRWNKKVFGNVTVNKELALNQVAFWDAEEGTRVLSLEE
;
A
#
# COMPACT_ATOMS: atom_id res chain seq x y z
N MET A 1 -4.52 -6.41 -13.70
CA MET A 1 -5.09 -6.56 -15.07
C MET A 1 -4.38 -5.63 -16.05
N VAL A 2 -4.32 -5.96 -17.35
CA VAL A 2 -3.68 -5.12 -18.39
C VAL A 2 -4.70 -4.12 -18.96
N ARG A 3 -4.35 -2.84 -19.06
CA ARG A 3 -5.21 -1.77 -19.61
C ARG A 3 -4.93 -1.48 -21.08
N PHE A 4 -3.66 -1.49 -21.45
CA PHE A 4 -3.21 -1.09 -22.78
C PHE A 4 -2.29 -2.16 -23.37
N PRO A 5 -2.20 -2.28 -24.72
CA PRO A 5 -1.29 -3.22 -25.34
C PRO A 5 0.16 -3.02 -24.89
N GLY A 6 0.60 -1.75 -24.73
CA GLY A 6 1.96 -1.43 -24.25
C GLY A 6 2.29 -1.91 -22.83
N GLU A 7 1.29 -2.28 -22.04
CA GLU A 7 1.49 -2.85 -20.70
C GLU A 7 1.76 -4.37 -20.72
N ARG A 8 1.84 -4.98 -21.91
CA ARG A 8 2.30 -6.36 -22.10
C ARG A 8 3.27 -6.40 -23.27
N ASN A 9 4.44 -6.99 -23.07
CA ASN A 9 5.39 -7.09 -24.17
C ASN A 9 4.83 -7.95 -25.32
N LYS A 10 5.08 -7.53 -26.56
CA LYS A 10 4.58 -8.15 -27.80
C LYS A 10 3.05 -8.05 -28.01
N ALA A 11 2.30 -7.38 -27.15
CA ALA A 11 0.89 -7.10 -27.41
C ALA A 11 0.73 -5.84 -28.25
N SER A 12 -0.01 -5.95 -29.35
CA SER A 12 -0.23 -4.85 -30.31
C SER A 12 -1.68 -4.37 -30.39
N ARG A 13 -2.65 -5.15 -29.90
CA ARG A 13 -4.08 -4.88 -30.05
C ARG A 13 -4.80 -4.86 -28.72
N LEU A 14 -5.78 -3.98 -28.60
CA LEU A 14 -6.72 -3.93 -27.48
C LEU A 14 -7.61 -5.18 -27.49
N SER A 15 -7.65 -5.91 -26.39
CA SER A 15 -8.58 -7.03 -26.19
C SER A 15 -9.92 -6.56 -25.62
N SER A 16 -10.96 -7.38 -25.72
CA SER A 16 -12.26 -7.13 -25.07
C SER A 16 -12.11 -6.92 -23.56
N PHE A 17 -11.28 -7.74 -22.90
CA PHE A 17 -10.97 -7.61 -21.47
C PHE A 17 -10.32 -6.25 -21.12
N MET A 18 -9.43 -5.74 -21.98
CA MET A 18 -8.83 -4.41 -21.78
C MET A 18 -9.88 -3.31 -21.86
N ARG A 19 -10.79 -3.38 -22.86
CA ARG A 19 -11.88 -2.41 -23.00
C ARG A 19 -12.80 -2.42 -21.79
N ARG A 20 -13.25 -3.62 -21.38
CA ARG A 20 -14.11 -3.78 -20.21
C ARG A 20 -13.46 -3.25 -18.93
N PHE A 21 -12.14 -3.40 -18.79
CA PHE A 21 -11.43 -2.83 -17.65
C PHE A 21 -11.41 -1.31 -17.66
N LEU A 22 -11.20 -0.71 -18.84
CA LEU A 22 -11.19 0.74 -19.00
C LEU A 22 -12.57 1.34 -18.73
N GLU A 23 -13.64 0.69 -19.18
CA GLU A 23 -15.03 1.07 -18.87
C GLU A 23 -15.25 1.14 -17.35
N ILE A 24 -14.84 0.12 -16.59
CA ILE A 24 -14.99 0.11 -15.13
C ILE A 24 -14.18 1.22 -14.46
N ILE A 25 -12.97 1.49 -14.95
CA ILE A 25 -12.12 2.57 -14.41
C ILE A 25 -12.79 3.93 -14.63
N GLU A 26 -13.39 4.14 -15.80
CA GLU A 26 -14.09 5.37 -16.15
C GLU A 26 -15.39 5.53 -15.35
N GLU A 27 -16.22 4.48 -15.30
CA GLU A 27 -17.49 4.46 -14.57
C GLU A 27 -17.32 4.78 -13.08
N LEU A 28 -16.25 4.26 -12.46
CA LEU A 28 -15.94 4.47 -11.05
C LEU A 28 -15.08 5.72 -10.80
N GLU A 29 -14.80 6.52 -11.84
CA GLU A 29 -13.93 7.70 -11.79
C GLU A 29 -12.56 7.43 -11.13
N LEU A 30 -12.01 6.23 -11.39
CA LEU A 30 -10.75 5.79 -10.82
C LEU A 30 -9.57 6.36 -11.60
N ARG A 31 -8.50 6.63 -10.85
CA ARG A 31 -7.25 7.19 -11.36
C ARG A 31 -6.17 6.14 -11.18
N ASP A 32 -5.45 5.87 -12.25
CA ASP A 32 -4.29 4.99 -12.25
C ASP A 32 -3.04 5.85 -12.19
N LEU A 33 -2.38 5.81 -11.05
CA LEU A 33 -1.23 6.65 -10.77
C LEU A 33 -0.02 6.23 -11.64
N PRO A 34 0.91 7.13 -11.95
CA PRO A 34 2.09 6.78 -12.73
C PRO A 34 2.97 5.77 -11.99
N LEU A 35 3.60 4.85 -12.74
CA LEU A 35 4.56 3.87 -12.21
C LEU A 35 5.98 4.36 -12.45
N GLN A 36 6.74 4.56 -11.38
CA GLN A 36 8.15 4.93 -11.40
C GLN A 36 9.05 3.72 -11.11
N GLY A 37 10.23 3.70 -11.74
CA GLY A 37 11.24 2.65 -11.52
C GLY A 37 11.12 1.45 -12.47
N GLY A 38 10.18 1.47 -13.41
CA GLY A 38 10.05 0.47 -14.47
C GLY A 38 8.67 0.47 -15.13
N LEU A 39 8.51 -0.32 -16.20
CA LEU A 39 7.26 -0.40 -16.97
C LEU A 39 6.38 -1.61 -16.62
N PHE A 40 6.97 -2.64 -16.02
CA PHE A 40 6.32 -3.94 -15.81
C PHE A 40 6.40 -4.35 -14.34
N THR A 41 5.32 -4.94 -13.83
CA THR A 41 5.24 -5.46 -12.46
C THR A 41 5.35 -6.98 -12.39
N ARG A 42 5.36 -7.65 -13.54
CA ARG A 42 5.59 -9.09 -13.63
C ARG A 42 6.53 -9.41 -14.78
N ARG A 43 7.46 -10.34 -14.55
CA ARG A 43 8.35 -10.93 -15.56
C ARG A 43 8.47 -12.43 -15.34
N GLY A 44 8.04 -13.19 -16.35
CA GLY A 44 8.09 -14.65 -16.36
C GLY A 44 8.03 -15.22 -17.78
N GLY A 45 7.56 -16.46 -17.91
CA GLY A 45 7.61 -17.21 -19.18
C GLY A 45 8.97 -17.83 -19.44
N LEU A 46 9.07 -18.63 -20.51
CA LEU A 46 10.33 -19.28 -20.89
C LEU A 46 11.43 -18.22 -21.07
N ASN A 47 12.54 -18.39 -20.35
CA ASN A 47 13.67 -17.46 -20.36
C ASN A 47 13.30 -15.99 -20.07
N ASN A 48 12.31 -15.73 -19.21
CA ASN A 48 11.88 -14.37 -18.82
C ASN A 48 11.44 -13.46 -19.99
N GLN A 49 10.99 -14.06 -21.09
CA GLN A 49 10.59 -13.34 -22.30
C GLN A 49 9.18 -12.73 -22.23
N SER A 50 8.39 -12.96 -21.18
CA SER A 50 7.05 -12.39 -21.01
C SER A 50 7.03 -11.38 -19.87
N GLN A 51 6.55 -10.16 -20.16
CA GLN A 51 6.54 -9.04 -19.21
C GLN A 51 5.21 -8.30 -19.31
N SER A 52 4.66 -7.92 -18.17
CA SER A 52 3.42 -7.16 -18.13
C SER A 52 3.26 -6.34 -16.85
N ARG A 53 2.55 -5.21 -16.94
CA ARG A 53 2.05 -4.45 -15.79
C ARG A 53 0.70 -5.03 -15.36
N LEU A 54 0.70 -5.83 -14.28
CA LEU A 54 -0.50 -6.49 -13.78
C LEU A 54 -0.99 -5.89 -12.47
N ASP A 55 -0.05 -5.41 -11.65
CA ASP A 55 -0.27 -4.89 -10.31
C ASP A 55 -0.38 -3.37 -10.40
N ARG A 56 -1.40 -2.79 -9.76
CA ARG A 56 -1.60 -1.34 -9.70
C ARG A 56 -2.50 -0.94 -8.54
N PHE A 57 -2.27 0.25 -8.01
CA PHE A 57 -3.20 0.97 -7.16
C PHE A 57 -4.08 1.85 -8.04
N LEU A 58 -5.40 1.66 -7.92
CA LEU A 58 -6.41 2.56 -8.47
C LEU A 58 -6.98 3.37 -7.32
N VAL A 59 -7.04 4.69 -7.47
CA VAL A 59 -7.50 5.59 -6.41
C VAL A 59 -8.65 6.43 -6.91
N TYR A 60 -9.60 6.78 -6.03
CA TYR A 60 -10.67 7.69 -6.39
C TYR A 60 -10.11 9.12 -6.56
N LYS A 61 -10.73 9.92 -7.43
CA LYS A 61 -10.28 11.29 -7.74
C LYS A 61 -10.07 12.17 -6.51
N GLY A 62 -10.99 12.13 -5.54
CA GLY A 62 -10.86 12.88 -4.29
C GLY A 62 -9.63 12.51 -3.46
N TRP A 63 -9.17 11.26 -3.53
CA TRP A 63 -7.98 10.78 -2.83
C TRP A 63 -6.72 11.36 -3.45
N GLU A 64 -6.65 11.34 -4.78
CA GLU A 64 -5.54 11.91 -5.56
C GLU A 64 -5.41 13.41 -5.26
N CYS A 65 -6.54 14.14 -5.15
CA CYS A 65 -6.53 15.55 -4.74
C CYS A 65 -5.94 15.77 -3.34
N HIS A 66 -6.19 14.85 -2.40
CA HIS A 66 -5.68 14.96 -1.03
C HIS A 66 -4.20 14.59 -0.92
N PHE A 67 -3.76 13.56 -1.64
CA PHE A 67 -2.37 13.11 -1.72
C PHE A 67 -1.76 13.51 -3.07
N ASN A 68 -1.72 14.81 -3.33
CA ASN A 68 -1.21 15.33 -4.58
C ASN A 68 0.26 14.91 -4.78
N GLY A 69 0.56 14.37 -5.96
CA GLY A 69 1.89 13.83 -6.28
C GLY A 69 2.11 12.38 -5.82
N ALA A 70 1.07 11.67 -5.38
CA ALA A 70 1.17 10.25 -5.11
C ALA A 70 1.55 9.45 -6.38
N ILE A 71 2.47 8.52 -6.22
CA ILE A 71 3.00 7.71 -7.31
C ILE A 71 3.08 6.24 -6.89
N GLN A 72 3.14 5.36 -7.87
CA GLN A 72 3.45 3.95 -7.66
C GLN A 72 4.94 3.76 -7.92
N CYS A 73 5.66 3.14 -7.00
CA CYS A 73 7.08 2.84 -7.18
C CYS A 73 7.29 1.33 -7.28
N LEU A 74 8.05 0.92 -8.30
CA LEU A 74 8.49 -0.46 -8.45
C LEU A 74 9.61 -0.76 -7.43
N LEU A 75 9.47 -1.85 -6.69
CA LEU A 75 10.51 -2.38 -5.82
C LEU A 75 11.31 -3.46 -6.53
N LEU A 76 12.57 -3.60 -6.09
CA LEU A 76 13.47 -4.62 -6.59
C LEU A 76 12.99 -6.03 -6.21
N ARG A 77 13.19 -6.96 -7.13
CA ARG A 77 12.77 -8.36 -7.06
C ARG A 77 13.93 -9.25 -6.58
N PRO A 78 13.84 -9.93 -5.43
CA PRO A 78 14.83 -10.93 -5.06
C PRO A 78 14.50 -12.35 -5.59
N VAL A 79 13.23 -12.81 -5.57
CA VAL A 79 12.91 -14.23 -5.87
C VAL A 79 11.59 -14.51 -6.63
N SER A 80 10.59 -13.61 -6.61
CA SER A 80 9.26 -13.84 -7.24
C SER A 80 9.19 -13.35 -8.68
N ASP A 81 8.41 -13.94 -9.58
CA ASP A 81 8.13 -13.39 -10.92
C ASP A 81 7.39 -12.04 -10.90
N HIS A 82 6.85 -11.64 -9.75
CA HIS A 82 6.30 -10.32 -9.50
C HIS A 82 7.33 -9.36 -8.89
N PHE A 83 7.26 -8.11 -9.32
CA PHE A 83 7.93 -6.97 -8.72
C PHE A 83 6.94 -6.30 -7.77
N PRO A 84 7.23 -6.23 -6.46
CA PRO A 84 6.35 -5.52 -5.55
C PRO A 84 6.21 -4.06 -5.96
N ILE A 85 5.03 -3.48 -5.80
CA ILE A 85 4.78 -2.05 -5.97
C ILE A 85 4.41 -1.43 -4.63
N VAL A 86 4.88 -0.22 -4.39
CA VAL A 86 4.51 0.57 -3.22
C VAL A 86 3.84 1.86 -3.66
N LEU A 87 2.82 2.28 -2.92
CA LEU A 87 2.20 3.59 -3.08
C LEU A 87 3.01 4.61 -2.26
N ASP A 88 3.71 5.51 -2.94
CA ASP A 88 4.41 6.64 -2.31
C ASP A 88 3.49 7.86 -2.37
N SER A 89 3.07 8.36 -1.21
CA SER A 89 2.17 9.51 -1.09
C SER A 89 2.90 10.87 -1.19
N GLY A 90 4.15 10.89 -1.67
CA GLY A 90 4.93 12.10 -1.91
C GLY A 90 5.56 12.72 -0.65
N GLY A 91 5.07 12.38 0.55
CA GLY A 91 5.59 12.86 1.84
C GLY A 91 6.53 11.90 2.57
N LEU A 92 6.63 10.64 2.14
CA LEU A 92 7.46 9.58 2.73
C LEU A 92 8.35 9.00 1.64
N SER A 93 9.30 9.80 1.15
CA SER A 93 10.08 9.47 -0.04
C SER A 93 10.80 8.12 0.13
N TRP A 94 10.30 7.08 -0.51
CA TRP A 94 11.05 5.83 -0.72
C TRP A 94 12.27 6.08 -1.62
N GLY A 95 12.21 7.14 -2.43
CA GLY A 95 13.31 7.67 -3.23
C GLY A 95 14.34 8.50 -2.47
N GLY A 96 14.05 8.95 -1.24
CA GLY A 96 14.99 9.73 -0.43
C GLY A 96 16.12 8.89 0.20
N PHE A 97 15.96 7.56 0.21
CA PHE A 97 17.01 6.67 0.66
C PHE A 97 18.03 6.45 -0.46
N ASN A 98 19.01 7.35 -0.56
CA ASN A 98 20.15 7.22 -1.46
C ASN A 98 21.14 6.16 -0.93
N ILE A 99 20.72 4.90 -0.95
CA ILE A 99 21.50 3.75 -0.52
C ILE A 99 22.13 3.09 -1.74
N ARG A 100 23.46 2.93 -1.72
CA ARG A 100 24.22 2.23 -2.77
C ARG A 100 24.75 0.91 -2.22
N GLY A 101 24.87 -0.10 -3.09
CA GLY A 101 25.40 -1.41 -2.73
C GLY A 101 24.81 -2.52 -3.59
N SER A 102 25.01 -3.77 -3.18
CA SER A 102 24.34 -4.91 -3.81
C SER A 102 22.82 -4.78 -3.66
N TYR A 103 22.06 -5.37 -4.59
CA TYR A 103 20.60 -5.28 -4.58
C TYR A 103 19.98 -5.77 -3.26
N SER A 104 20.48 -6.88 -2.72
CA SER A 104 20.04 -7.43 -1.43
C SER A 104 20.29 -6.46 -0.28
N PHE A 105 21.43 -5.77 -0.30
CA PHE A 105 21.78 -4.75 0.70
C PHE A 105 20.84 -3.54 0.61
N ILE A 106 20.61 -3.01 -0.60
CA ILE A 106 19.70 -1.87 -0.82
C ILE A 106 18.29 -2.21 -0.30
N LEU A 107 17.79 -3.41 -0.57
CA LEU A 107 16.48 -3.85 -0.10
C LEU A 107 16.41 -3.90 1.43
N ILE A 108 17.40 -4.51 2.09
CA ILE A 108 17.46 -4.61 3.56
C ILE A 108 17.47 -3.22 4.19
N GLU A 109 18.30 -2.31 3.69
CA GLU A 109 18.42 -0.97 4.24
C GLU A 109 17.14 -0.15 4.03
N LYS A 110 16.50 -0.25 2.86
CA LYS A 110 15.18 0.37 2.63
C LYS A 110 14.10 -0.19 3.57
N LEU A 111 14.10 -1.49 3.83
CA LEU A 111 13.16 -2.12 4.78
C LEU A 111 13.42 -1.66 6.23
N LYS A 112 14.68 -1.52 6.65
CA LYS A 112 15.04 -0.94 7.96
C LYS A 112 14.54 0.49 8.08
N ALA A 113 14.74 1.30 7.05
CA ALA A 113 14.28 2.68 6.97
C ALA A 113 12.74 2.77 7.05
N LEU A 114 12.02 1.95 6.29
CA LEU A 114 10.57 1.85 6.36
C LEU A 114 10.11 1.49 7.79
N LYS A 115 10.72 0.48 8.41
CA LYS A 115 10.40 0.06 9.78
C LYS A 115 10.55 1.20 10.77
N ALA A 116 11.59 2.03 10.63
CA ALA A 116 11.81 3.20 11.48
C ALA A 116 10.73 4.28 11.26
N ASN A 117 10.37 4.57 10.01
CA ASN A 117 9.30 5.51 9.67
C ASN A 117 7.95 5.05 10.22
N LEU A 118 7.61 3.78 10.06
CA LEU A 118 6.37 3.19 10.61
C LEU A 118 6.32 3.30 12.13
N LYS A 119 7.43 3.02 12.83
CA LYS A 119 7.50 3.22 14.29
C LYS A 119 7.26 4.67 14.69
N ARG A 120 7.85 5.62 13.97
CA ARG A 120 7.68 7.06 14.23
C ARG A 120 6.22 7.50 13.99
N TRP A 121 5.63 7.07 12.88
CA TRP A 121 4.23 7.37 12.57
C TRP A 121 3.28 6.76 13.61
N ASN A 122 3.48 5.48 13.97
CA ASN A 122 2.68 4.80 14.99
C ASN A 122 2.71 5.57 16.33
N LYS A 123 3.91 6.01 16.76
CA LYS A 123 4.05 6.84 17.96
C LYS A 123 3.32 8.19 17.85
N LYS A 124 3.35 8.84 16.68
CA LYS A 124 2.69 10.14 16.48
C LYS A 124 1.17 10.03 16.46
N VAL A 125 0.62 8.99 15.84
CA VAL A 125 -0.83 8.82 15.66
C VAL A 125 -1.46 8.16 16.87
N PHE A 126 -0.84 7.11 17.40
CA PHE A 126 -1.43 6.26 18.43
C PHE A 126 -0.71 6.37 19.78
N GLY A 127 0.35 7.18 19.91
CA GLY A 127 1.10 7.31 21.15
C GLY A 127 1.76 6.00 21.58
N ASN A 128 1.76 5.72 22.89
CA ASN A 128 2.22 4.44 23.42
C ASN A 128 1.03 3.47 23.50
N VAL A 129 0.88 2.64 22.47
CA VAL A 129 -0.24 1.69 22.36
C VAL A 129 -0.31 0.73 23.55
N THR A 130 0.82 0.33 24.14
CA THR A 130 0.84 -0.54 25.32
C THR A 130 0.23 0.16 26.53
N VAL A 131 0.64 1.41 26.78
CA VAL A 131 0.08 2.23 27.88
C VAL A 131 -1.39 2.54 27.63
N ASN A 132 -1.76 2.90 26.40
CA ASN A 132 -3.15 3.19 26.05
C ASN A 132 -4.04 1.96 26.23
N LYS A 133 -3.53 0.76 25.91
CA LYS A 133 -4.22 -0.50 26.16
C LYS A 133 -4.42 -0.75 27.66
N GLU A 134 -3.38 -0.56 28.47
CA GLU A 134 -3.49 -0.71 29.93
C GLU A 134 -4.46 0.28 30.56
N LEU A 135 -4.41 1.55 30.15
CA LEU A 135 -5.35 2.57 30.61
C LEU A 135 -6.80 2.21 30.23
N ALA A 136 -7.03 1.75 29.00
CA ALA A 136 -8.35 1.31 28.56
C ALA A 136 -8.85 0.11 29.39
N LEU A 137 -7.99 -0.88 29.67
CA LEU A 137 -8.35 -2.04 30.50
C LEU A 137 -8.66 -1.64 31.94
N ASN A 138 -7.88 -0.74 32.53
CA ASN A 138 -8.13 -0.22 33.88
C ASN A 138 -9.45 0.57 33.93
N GLN A 139 -9.76 1.33 32.89
CA GLN A 139 -11.02 2.06 32.78
C GLN A 139 -12.22 1.11 32.73
N VAL A 140 -12.12 0.01 31.97
CA VAL A 140 -13.16 -1.03 31.93
C VAL A 140 -13.34 -1.68 33.30
N ALA A 141 -12.24 -2.12 33.93
CA ALA A 141 -12.29 -2.76 35.25
C ALA A 141 -12.88 -1.83 36.33
N PHE A 142 -12.63 -0.53 36.26
CA PHE A 142 -13.26 0.46 37.14
C PHE A 142 -14.78 0.49 36.96
N TRP A 143 -15.26 0.53 35.71
CA TRP A 143 -16.69 0.56 35.44
C TRP A 143 -17.40 -0.75 35.79
N ASP A 144 -16.75 -1.91 35.58
CA ASP A 144 -17.27 -3.21 36.00
C ASP A 144 -17.43 -3.28 37.54
N ALA A 145 -16.48 -2.71 38.29
CA ALA A 145 -16.55 -2.65 39.75
C ALA A 145 -17.66 -1.71 40.24
N GLU A 146 -17.79 -0.52 39.64
CA GLU A 146 -18.88 0.42 39.90
C GLU A 146 -20.26 -0.21 39.61
N GLU A 147 -20.40 -0.92 38.49
CA GLU A 147 -21.63 -1.64 38.13
C GLU A 147 -21.95 -2.74 39.15
N GLY A 148 -20.95 -3.51 39.59
CA GLY A 148 -21.13 -4.54 40.63
C GLY A 148 -21.53 -3.97 42.01
N THR A 149 -21.21 -2.71 42.28
CA THR A 149 -21.65 -2.02 43.52
C THR A 149 -23.01 -1.34 43.41
N ARG A 150 -23.58 -1.19 42.22
CA ARG A 150 -24.95 -0.69 42.06
C ARG A 150 -25.93 -1.77 42.48
N VAL A 151 -26.58 -1.56 43.62
CA VAL A 151 -27.77 -2.32 43.99
C VAL A 151 -28.82 -2.09 42.91
N LEU A 152 -29.33 -3.17 42.32
CA LEU A 152 -30.49 -3.14 41.45
C LEU A 152 -31.66 -2.55 42.25
N SER A 153 -31.95 -1.27 42.10
CA SER A 153 -33.21 -0.71 42.57
C SER A 153 -34.31 -1.34 41.72
N LEU A 154 -35.05 -2.28 42.33
CA LEU A 154 -36.31 -2.79 41.83
C LEU A 154 -37.30 -1.63 41.81
N GLU A 155 -37.43 -0.96 40.67
CA GLU A 155 -38.60 -0.16 40.32
C GLU A 155 -39.07 -0.60 38.94
N GLU A 156 -40.03 -1.54 38.94
CA GLU A 156 -41.11 -1.67 37.94
C GLU A 156 -42.40 -1.14 38.58
#